data_AF-A0A8S2FB03-F1
#
_entry.id   AF-A0A8S2FB03-F1
#
_cell.length_a   1.000
_cell.length_b   1.000
_cell.length_c   1.000
_cell.angle_alpha   90.00
_cell.angle_beta   90.00
_cell.angle_gamma   90.00
#
_symmetry.space_group_name_H-M   'P 1'
#
loop_
_entity.id
_entity.type
_entity.pdbx_description
1 polymer ?
#
loop_
_entity_poly.entity_id
_entity_poly.type
_entity_poly.pdbx_seq_one_letter_code
_entity_poly.pdbx_strand_id
1 'polypeptide(L)'
;MYSDISLKHSTLDTDIFQLLASIRPQWTPANTQLKIFTEGITNTITGMFEIDPQTKKIINEFQAIIIKIFGLNSELFINRENESIAMKQLAKYQLSNEILVKFKNGLIYSYTPGQACDRDMVADLHISELIAKKIAHLHSLTREQLQIEQGLEPFLVS
;
A
#
# COMPACT_ATOMS: atom_id res chain seq x y z
N MET A 1 -1.95 10.28 -15.64
CA MET A 1 -2.80 10.38 -14.43
C MET A 1 -4.00 9.48 -14.68
N TYR A 2 -4.16 8.39 -13.91
CA TYR A 2 -5.21 7.37 -14.14
C TYR A 2 -6.48 7.66 -13.32
N SER A 3 -6.84 8.95 -13.24
CA SER A 3 -7.91 9.46 -12.38
C SER A 3 -9.30 8.94 -12.73
N ASP A 4 -9.48 8.36 -13.92
CA ASP A 4 -10.77 7.86 -14.40
C ASP A 4 -10.94 6.34 -14.20
N ILE A 5 -9.87 5.61 -13.91
CA ILE A 5 -9.90 4.16 -13.76
C ILE A 5 -10.34 3.79 -12.34
N SER A 6 -11.42 3.02 -12.24
CA SER A 6 -11.90 2.41 -11.00
C SER A 6 -11.81 0.90 -11.05
N LEU A 7 -11.21 0.29 -10.02
CA LEU A 7 -11.15 -1.16 -9.87
C LEU A 7 -12.27 -1.68 -8.96
N LYS A 8 -12.80 -2.87 -9.25
CA LYS A 8 -13.80 -3.51 -8.39
C LYS A 8 -13.14 -4.29 -7.26
N HIS A 9 -13.79 -4.33 -6.09
CA HIS A 9 -13.29 -5.07 -4.93
C HIS A 9 -13.29 -6.58 -5.13
N SER A 10 -14.25 -7.12 -5.89
CA SER A 10 -14.47 -8.57 -6.03
C SER A 10 -13.70 -9.23 -7.16
N THR A 11 -13.26 -8.45 -8.16
CA THR A 11 -12.46 -8.95 -9.28
C THR A 11 -11.48 -7.86 -9.73
N LEU A 12 -10.18 -8.16 -9.62
CA LEU A 12 -9.14 -7.40 -10.31
C LEU A 12 -9.17 -7.81 -11.78
N ASP A 13 -10.09 -7.19 -12.52
CA ASP A 13 -10.33 -7.41 -13.95
C ASP A 13 -9.12 -6.99 -14.80
N THR A 14 -9.23 -7.13 -16.12
CA THR A 14 -8.19 -6.72 -17.11
C THR A 14 -7.72 -5.27 -16.97
N ASP A 15 -8.55 -4.40 -16.37
CA ASP A 15 -8.26 -2.97 -16.21
C ASP A 15 -7.03 -2.72 -15.32
N ILE A 16 -6.68 -3.64 -14.40
CA ILE A 16 -5.45 -3.52 -13.63
C ILE A 16 -4.23 -3.48 -14.55
N PHE A 17 -4.20 -4.26 -15.64
CA PHE A 17 -3.06 -4.31 -16.54
C PHE A 17 -2.91 -3.01 -17.35
N GLN A 18 -3.97 -2.21 -17.52
CA GLN A 18 -3.85 -0.87 -18.08
C GLN A 18 -3.06 0.07 -17.16
N LEU A 19 -3.27 -0.05 -15.84
CA LEU A 19 -2.51 0.68 -14.82
C LEU A 19 -1.05 0.20 -14.79
N LEU A 20 -0.86 -1.12 -14.90
CA LEU A 20 0.46 -1.74 -14.84
C LEU A 20 1.31 -1.53 -16.09
N ALA A 21 0.73 -1.25 -17.24
CA ALA A 21 1.48 -1.04 -18.48
C ALA A 21 2.60 0.01 -18.37
N SER A 22 2.45 1.01 -17.48
CA SER A 22 3.47 2.03 -17.23
C SER A 22 4.60 1.61 -16.30
N ILE A 23 4.37 0.62 -15.42
CA ILE A 23 5.32 0.23 -14.36
C ILE A 23 5.84 -1.21 -14.48
N ARG A 24 5.10 -2.08 -15.15
CA ARG A 24 5.35 -3.52 -15.37
C ARG A 24 4.75 -3.94 -16.72
N PRO A 25 5.24 -3.45 -17.87
CA PRO A 25 4.66 -3.72 -19.19
C PRO A 25 4.65 -5.20 -19.58
N GLN A 26 5.54 -6.01 -18.99
CA GLN A 26 5.65 -7.44 -19.23
C GLN A 26 4.66 -8.30 -18.43
N TRP A 27 3.93 -7.70 -17.49
CA TRP A 27 2.97 -8.42 -16.67
C TRP A 27 1.63 -8.61 -17.40
N THR A 28 1.11 -9.82 -17.32
CA THR A 28 -0.09 -10.31 -18.00
C THR A 28 -0.87 -11.24 -17.05
N PRO A 29 -2.14 -11.56 -17.34
CA PRO A 29 -2.87 -12.55 -16.55
C PRO A 29 -2.20 -13.94 -16.50
N ALA A 30 -1.38 -14.30 -17.50
CA ALA A 30 -0.76 -15.62 -17.60
C ALA A 30 0.50 -15.78 -16.73
N ASN A 31 1.21 -14.69 -16.46
CA ASN A 31 2.46 -14.65 -15.68
C ASN A 31 2.33 -13.84 -14.38
N THR A 32 1.11 -13.63 -13.89
CA THR A 32 0.88 -12.99 -12.59
C THR A 32 -0.03 -13.83 -11.70
N GLN A 33 0.16 -13.67 -10.39
CA GLN A 33 -0.70 -14.26 -9.37
C GLN A 33 -1.14 -13.21 -8.36
N LEU A 34 -2.43 -13.25 -8.02
CA LEU A 34 -3.00 -12.45 -6.96
C LEU A 34 -2.94 -13.19 -5.62
N LYS A 35 -2.62 -12.46 -4.56
CA LYS A 35 -2.71 -12.91 -3.18
C LYS A 35 -3.47 -11.87 -2.37
N ILE A 36 -4.62 -12.26 -1.84
CA ILE A 36 -5.44 -11.37 -1.04
C ILE A 36 -4.87 -11.34 0.38
N PHE A 37 -4.56 -10.14 0.89
CA PHE A 37 -4.07 -9.94 2.25
C PHE A 37 -5.18 -9.53 3.20
N THR A 38 -6.09 -8.66 2.75
CA THR A 38 -7.25 -8.23 3.55
C THR A 38 -8.48 -8.05 2.68
N GLU A 39 -9.60 -8.63 3.09
CA GLU A 39 -10.94 -8.42 2.52
C GLU A 39 -11.80 -7.63 3.50
N GLY A 40 -11.52 -6.33 3.63
CA GLY A 40 -12.31 -5.43 4.46
C GLY A 40 -13.41 -4.73 3.65
N ILE A 41 -14.49 -4.33 4.33
CA ILE A 41 -15.54 -3.46 3.77
C ILE A 41 -14.95 -2.09 3.37
N THR A 42 -13.99 -1.60 4.17
CA THR A 42 -13.44 -0.24 4.05
C THR A 42 -12.13 -0.16 3.25
N ASN A 43 -11.35 -1.25 3.18
CA ASN A 43 -10.11 -1.33 2.41
C ASN A 43 -9.85 -2.78 1.99
N THR A 44 -9.56 -2.97 0.70
CA THR A 44 -9.05 -4.24 0.18
C THR A 44 -7.57 -4.08 -0.14
N ILE A 45 -6.76 -5.05 0.29
CA ILE A 45 -5.32 -5.08 0.04
C ILE A 45 -5.02 -6.41 -0.64
N THR A 46 -4.53 -6.33 -1.87
CA THR A 46 -4.19 -7.49 -2.68
C THR A 46 -2.77 -7.34 -3.23
N GLY A 47 -1.92 -8.32 -3.03
CA GLY A 47 -0.62 -8.41 -3.67
C GLY A 47 -0.73 -9.01 -5.06
N MET A 48 0.07 -8.50 -6.00
CA MET A 48 0.27 -9.11 -7.31
C MET A 48 1.75 -9.45 -7.49
N PHE A 49 2.02 -10.69 -7.88
CA PHE A 49 3.34 -11.29 -7.98
C PHE A 49 3.56 -11.79 -9.40
N GLU A 50 4.78 -11.61 -9.92
CA GLU A 50 5.19 -12.25 -11.17
C GLU A 50 5.51 -13.72 -10.93
N ILE A 51 4.95 -14.58 -11.77
CA ILE A 51 5.11 -16.03 -11.69
C ILE A 51 5.61 -16.62 -13.00
N ASP A 52 6.31 -17.73 -12.89
CA ASP A 52 6.59 -18.57 -14.05
C ASP A 52 5.28 -19.22 -14.52
N PRO A 53 4.87 -19.05 -15.79
CA PRO A 53 3.58 -19.56 -16.28
C PRO A 53 3.43 -21.08 -16.19
N GLN A 54 4.54 -21.83 -16.25
CA GLN A 54 4.55 -23.30 -16.23
C GLN A 54 4.57 -23.84 -14.80
N THR A 55 5.45 -23.32 -13.96
CA THR A 55 5.66 -23.84 -12.59
C THR A 55 4.80 -23.15 -11.54
N LYS A 56 4.19 -22.02 -11.87
CA LYS A 56 3.42 -21.14 -10.96
C LYS A 56 4.23 -20.64 -9.76
N LYS A 57 5.56 -20.71 -9.81
CA LYS A 57 6.43 -20.18 -8.77
C LYS A 57 6.66 -18.70 -8.95
N ILE A 58 6.71 -17.96 -7.84
CA ILE A 58 7.08 -16.54 -7.83
C ILE A 58 8.52 -16.42 -8.35
N ILE A 59 8.71 -15.58 -9.36
CA ILE A 59 10.03 -15.34 -9.98
C ILE A 59 10.83 -14.36 -9.13
N ASN A 60 10.20 -13.26 -8.72
CA ASN A 60 10.84 -12.21 -7.94
C ASN A 60 9.83 -11.48 -7.04
N GLU A 61 9.89 -11.76 -5.75
CA GLU A 61 9.02 -11.12 -4.77
C GLU A 61 9.32 -9.63 -4.56
N PHE A 62 10.56 -9.17 -4.81
CA PHE A 62 10.93 -7.75 -4.66
C PHE A 62 10.31 -6.86 -5.74
N GLN A 63 9.86 -7.44 -6.86
CA GLN A 63 9.14 -6.69 -7.90
C GLN A 63 7.63 -6.70 -7.71
N ALA A 64 7.13 -7.45 -6.72
CA ALA A 64 5.72 -7.51 -6.40
C ALA A 64 5.16 -6.13 -6.03
N ILE A 65 3.87 -5.98 -6.22
CA ILE A 65 3.13 -4.75 -5.93
C ILE A 65 1.97 -5.04 -5.00
N ILE A 66 1.56 -4.02 -4.27
CA ILE A 66 0.32 -4.00 -3.51
C ILE A 66 -0.69 -3.11 -4.21
N ILE A 67 -1.88 -3.65 -4.41
CA ILE A 67 -3.06 -2.95 -4.92
C ILE A 67 -3.96 -2.69 -3.72
N LYS A 68 -4.13 -1.41 -3.37
CA LYS A 68 -5.05 -0.96 -2.33
C LYS A 68 -6.26 -0.30 -2.96
N ILE A 69 -7.44 -0.87 -2.73
CA ILE A 69 -8.71 -0.32 -3.18
C ILE A 69 -9.45 0.23 -1.96
N PHE A 70 -9.89 1.49 -2.07
CA PHE A 70 -10.66 2.16 -1.02
C PHE A 70 -12.12 1.71 -1.05
N GLY A 71 -12.66 1.34 0.11
CA GLY A 71 -14.06 0.93 0.26
C GLY A 71 -15.04 2.09 0.09
N LEU A 72 -16.27 1.74 -0.30
CA LEU A 72 -17.40 2.65 -0.48
C LEU A 72 -17.59 3.55 0.76
N ASN A 73 -17.85 4.84 0.53
CA ASN A 73 -18.17 5.85 1.56
C ASN A 73 -17.05 6.16 2.57
N SER A 74 -15.84 5.65 2.38
CA SER A 74 -14.71 5.97 3.26
C SER A 74 -14.16 7.39 3.05
N GLU A 75 -14.42 8.00 1.89
CA GLU A 75 -14.10 9.40 1.58
C GLU A 75 -14.88 10.42 2.42
N LEU A 76 -16.01 10.02 3.03
CA LEU A 76 -16.81 10.88 3.92
C LEU A 76 -16.11 11.14 5.26
N PHE A 77 -15.11 10.33 5.62
CA PHE A 77 -14.41 10.41 6.90
C PHE A 77 -12.88 10.49 6.77
N ILE A 78 -12.31 10.15 5.60
CA ILE A 78 -10.86 10.05 5.39
C ILE A 78 -10.45 10.89 4.17
N ASN A 79 -9.54 11.84 4.37
CA ASN A 79 -8.91 12.58 3.28
C ASN A 79 -7.85 11.71 2.58
N ARG A 80 -8.24 11.11 1.43
CA ARG A 80 -7.38 10.24 0.62
C ARG A 80 -6.21 10.97 -0.02
N GLU A 81 -6.32 12.28 -0.23
CA GLU A 81 -5.20 13.09 -0.72
C GLU A 81 -4.11 13.17 0.34
N ASN A 82 -4.49 13.50 1.58
CA ASN A 82 -3.56 13.55 2.72
C ASN A 82 -2.88 12.20 2.96
N GLU A 83 -3.61 11.08 2.83
CA GLU A 83 -3.01 9.75 2.94
C GLU A 83 -1.94 9.52 1.87
N SER A 84 -2.24 9.84 0.61
CA SER A 84 -1.27 9.68 -0.48
C SER A 84 -0.07 10.61 -0.36
N ILE A 85 -0.25 11.84 0.12
CA ILE A 85 0.82 12.79 0.42
C ILE A 85 1.69 12.24 1.54
N ALA A 86 1.09 11.83 2.67
CA ALA A 86 1.81 11.29 3.81
C ALA A 86 2.65 10.08 3.42
N MET A 87 2.07 9.11 2.70
CA MET A 87 2.81 7.95 2.19
C MET A 87 4.00 8.36 1.31
N LYS A 88 3.79 9.29 0.37
CA LYS A 88 4.85 9.77 -0.53
C LYS A 88 5.98 10.47 0.23
N GLN A 89 5.67 11.23 1.27
CA GLN A 89 6.66 11.94 2.08
C GLN A 89 7.42 10.98 2.99
N LEU A 90 6.73 10.05 3.64
CA LEU A 90 7.33 9.01 4.49
C LEU A 90 8.22 8.05 3.69
N ALA A 91 7.92 7.81 2.42
CA ALA A 91 8.77 7.00 1.54
C ALA A 91 10.18 7.60 1.37
N LYS A 92 10.32 8.94 1.37
CA LYS A 92 11.62 9.63 1.32
C LYS A 92 12.51 9.33 2.52
N TYR A 93 11.90 8.94 3.64
CA TYR A 93 12.57 8.60 4.90
C TYR A 93 12.57 7.09 5.18
N GLN A 94 12.23 6.24 4.21
CA GLN A 94 12.19 4.77 4.39
C GLN A 94 11.26 4.35 5.55
N LEU A 95 10.15 5.07 5.69
CA LEU A 95 9.08 4.83 6.67
C LEU A 95 7.76 4.40 6.00
N SER A 96 7.68 4.45 4.68
CA SER A 96 6.56 3.96 3.87
C SER A 96 7.07 3.42 2.55
N ASN A 97 6.22 2.67 1.85
CA ASN A 97 6.48 2.20 0.50
C ASN A 97 6.23 3.29 -0.53
N GLU A 98 6.90 3.17 -1.67
CA GLU A 98 6.77 4.07 -2.81
C GLU A 98 5.44 3.83 -3.53
N ILE A 99 4.68 4.91 -3.72
CA ILE A 99 3.48 4.89 -4.56
C ILE A 99 3.90 4.88 -6.02
N LEU A 100 3.53 3.82 -6.74
CA LEU A 100 3.84 3.63 -8.15
C LEU A 100 2.74 4.23 -9.04
N VAL A 101 1.48 4.02 -8.67
CA VAL A 101 0.30 4.49 -9.43
C VAL A 101 -0.80 4.94 -8.49
N LYS A 102 -1.47 6.04 -8.81
CA LYS A 102 -2.72 6.49 -8.16
C LYS A 102 -3.83 6.48 -9.21
N PHE A 103 -4.99 5.94 -8.83
CA PHE A 103 -6.18 5.83 -9.68
C PHE A 103 -7.44 6.24 -8.89
N LYS A 104 -8.61 6.24 -9.53
CA LYS A 104 -9.83 6.89 -9.01
C LYS A 104 -10.21 6.44 -7.60
N ASN A 105 -10.15 5.14 -7.32
CA ASN A 105 -10.60 4.55 -6.06
C ASN A 105 -9.49 3.74 -5.36
N GLY A 106 -8.22 4.11 -5.56
CA GLY A 106 -7.12 3.42 -4.91
C GLY A 106 -5.73 3.84 -5.37
N LEU A 107 -4.75 3.07 -4.93
CA LEU A 107 -3.35 3.25 -5.27
C LEU A 107 -2.59 1.92 -5.32
N ILE A 108 -1.52 1.90 -6.11
CA ILE A 108 -0.57 0.81 -6.24
C ILE A 108 0.75 1.26 -5.68
N TYR A 109 1.37 0.44 -4.83
CA TYR A 109 2.67 0.72 -4.22
C TYR A 109 3.55 -0.53 -4.19
N SER A 110 4.85 -0.35 -3.96
CA SER A 110 5.80 -1.47 -3.90
C SER A 110 5.49 -2.44 -2.75
N TYR A 111 5.69 -3.73 -2.99
CA TYR A 111 5.65 -4.75 -1.94
C TYR A 111 6.95 -4.77 -1.14
N THR A 112 6.85 -5.02 0.16
CA THR A 112 8.00 -5.27 1.03
C THR A 112 8.00 -6.75 1.39
N PRO A 113 8.96 -7.53 0.88
CA PRO A 113 9.11 -8.92 1.28
C PRO A 113 9.33 -9.05 2.79
N GLY A 114 8.61 -9.99 3.39
CA GLY A 114 8.67 -10.22 4.83
C GLY A 114 7.35 -10.74 5.38
N GLN A 115 7.32 -10.84 6.70
CA GLN A 115 6.17 -11.30 7.46
C GLN A 115 5.70 -10.20 8.41
N ALA A 116 4.38 -10.04 8.54
CA ALA A 116 3.82 -9.18 9.56
C ALA A 116 4.15 -9.76 10.94
N CYS A 117 4.64 -8.90 11.85
CA CYS A 117 4.90 -9.32 13.23
C CYS A 117 3.60 -9.80 13.88
N ASP A 118 3.65 -10.98 14.49
CA ASP A 118 2.57 -11.46 15.35
C ASP A 118 2.78 -10.98 16.80
N ARG A 119 1.87 -11.40 17.69
CA ARG A 119 1.90 -10.99 19.10
C ARG A 119 3.21 -11.39 19.79
N ASP A 120 3.72 -12.58 19.49
CA ASP A 120 4.90 -13.12 20.16
C ASP A 120 6.16 -12.44 19.62
N MET A 121 6.21 -12.17 18.31
CA MET A 121 7.28 -11.39 17.69
C MET A 121 7.35 -9.96 18.27
N VAL A 122 6.21 -9.30 18.48
CA VAL A 122 6.22 -7.95 19.08
C VAL A 122 6.70 -7.96 20.53
N ALA A 123 6.49 -9.05 21.26
CA ALA A 123 6.94 -9.20 22.65
C ALA A 123 8.44 -9.55 22.76
N ASP A 124 9.07 -10.04 21.68
CA ASP A 124 10.51 -10.26 21.65
C ASP A 124 11.28 -8.95 21.84
N LEU A 125 12.27 -8.96 22.73
CA LEU A 125 12.99 -7.74 23.12
C LEU A 125 13.72 -7.12 21.92
N HIS A 126 14.36 -7.94 21.09
CA HIS A 126 15.11 -7.44 19.94
C HIS A 126 14.19 -6.82 18.89
N ILE A 127 13.08 -7.49 18.57
CA ILE A 127 12.07 -6.95 17.64
C ILE A 127 11.41 -5.69 18.21
N SER A 128 11.07 -5.67 19.50
CA SER A 128 10.50 -4.50 20.17
C SER A 128 11.43 -3.29 20.10
N GLU A 129 12.75 -3.48 20.28
CA GLU A 129 13.73 -2.40 20.10
C GLU A 129 13.76 -1.86 18.67
N LEU A 130 13.65 -2.73 17.66
CA LEU A 130 13.59 -2.31 16.26
C LEU A 130 12.31 -1.52 15.95
N ILE A 131 11.16 -1.96 16.49
CA ILE A 131 9.89 -1.25 16.42
C ILE A 131 10.02 0.14 17.07
N ALA A 132 10.56 0.21 18.29
CA ALA A 132 10.76 1.46 19.01
C ALA A 132 11.66 2.44 18.24
N LYS A 133 12.75 1.96 17.62
CA LYS A 133 13.62 2.77 16.76
C LYS A 133 12.88 3.34 15.56
N LYS A 134 12.03 2.54 14.89
CA LYS A 134 11.23 3.02 13.76
C LYS A 134 10.16 4.02 14.16
N ILE A 135 9.49 3.82 15.29
CA ILE A 135 8.53 4.79 15.84
C ILE A 135 9.24 6.09 16.24
N ALA A 136 10.39 6.01 16.89
CA ALA A 136 11.19 7.19 17.24
C ALA A 136 11.62 7.98 15.99
N HIS A 137 12.02 7.27 14.92
CA HIS A 137 12.32 7.91 13.64
C HIS A 137 11.10 8.62 13.05
N LEU A 138 9.93 7.97 13.06
CA LEU A 138 8.68 8.60 12.62
C LEU A 138 8.36 9.87 13.42
N HIS A 139 8.46 9.81 14.76
CA HIS A 139 8.20 10.95 15.63
C HIS A 139 9.23 12.09 15.54
N SER A 140 10.41 11.81 15.00
CA SER A 140 11.43 12.85 14.78
C SER A 140 11.12 13.76 13.59
N LEU A 141 10.18 13.36 12.72
CA LEU A 141 9.80 14.13 11.54
C LEU A 141 8.77 15.20 11.90
N THR A 142 9.00 16.43 11.44
CA THR A 142 8.07 17.53 11.66
C THR A 142 6.95 17.55 10.63
N ARG A 143 5.86 18.25 10.94
CA ARG A 143 4.73 18.41 10.01
C ARG A 143 5.13 19.15 8.73
N GLU A 144 6.05 20.11 8.85
CA GLU A 144 6.62 20.86 7.73
C GLU A 144 7.42 19.94 6.79
N GLN A 145 8.23 19.04 7.36
CA GLN A 145 8.97 18.04 6.60
C GLN A 145 8.04 17.06 5.87
N LEU A 146 6.89 16.76 6.46
CA LEU A 146 5.88 15.87 5.89
C LEU A 146 4.88 16.60 4.98
N GLN A 147 4.94 17.93 4.86
CA GLN A 147 4.02 18.73 4.05
C GLN A 147 2.55 18.40 4.33
N ILE A 148 2.22 18.07 5.58
CA ILE A 148 0.85 17.80 6.02
C ILE A 148 0.26 19.15 6.44
N GLU A 149 -0.73 19.64 5.68
CA GLU A 149 -1.46 20.86 6.03
C GLU A 149 -2.17 20.71 7.38
N GLN A 150 -2.39 21.82 8.10
CA GLN A 150 -3.17 21.81 9.33
C GLN A 150 -4.60 21.33 9.03
N GLY A 151 -4.91 20.10 9.43
CA GLY A 151 -6.18 19.47 9.07
C GLY A 151 -6.43 18.15 9.78
N LEU A 152 -6.00 18.04 11.04
CA LEU A 152 -6.63 17.16 12.02
C LEU A 152 -6.75 18.00 13.28
N GLU A 153 -7.88 18.70 13.43
CA GLU A 153 -8.38 19.03 14.76
C GLU A 153 -8.23 17.76 15.61
N PRO A 154 -7.67 17.83 16.83
CA PRO A 154 -7.69 16.68 17.71
C PRO A 154 -9.13 16.18 17.75
N PHE A 155 -9.34 14.87 17.57
CA PHE A 155 -10.63 14.28 17.92
C PHE A 155 -10.85 14.60 19.39
N LEU A 156 -11.53 15.71 19.68
CA LEU A 156 -12.06 16.01 20.98
C LEU A 156 -13.08 14.91 21.22
N VAL A 157 -12.66 13.90 21.97
CA VAL A 157 -13.55 12.96 22.62
C VAL A 157 -14.32 13.80 23.63
N SER A 158 -15.54 14.18 23.25
CA SER A 158 -16.56 14.76 24.14
C SER A 158 -17.01 13.73 25.16
#